data_AF-A0A484ZB35-F1
#
_entry.id   AF-A0A484ZB35-F1
#
_cell.length_a   1.000
_cell.length_b   1.000
_cell.length_c   1.000
_cell.angle_alpha   90.00
_cell.angle_beta   90.00
_cell.angle_gamma   90.00
#
_symmetry.space_group_name_H-M   'P 1'
#
loop_
_entity.id
_entity.type
_entity.pdbx_description
1 polymer ?
#
loop_
_entity_poly.entity_id
_entity_poly.type
_entity_poly.pdbx_seq_one_letter_code
_entity_poly.pdbx_strand_id
1 'polypeptide(L)' 'MSKPIVFSGAQPSGELSIGNYMGALRQWVHMQDEYDCVYCIV' A
#
# COMPACT_ATOMS: atom_id res chain seq x y z
N MET A 1 -13.12 9.64 15.99
CA MET A 1 -13.66 8.66 15.00
C MET A 1 -12.52 7.77 14.58
N SER A 2 -12.73 6.46 14.45
CA SER A 2 -11.72 5.54 13.93
C SER A 2 -11.46 5.83 12.45
N LYS A 3 -10.20 5.77 12.02
CA LYS A 3 -9.86 5.87 10.60
C LYS A 3 -10.43 4.65 9.86
N PRO A 4 -10.86 4.77 8.59
CA PRO A 4 -11.24 3.60 7.81
C PRO A 4 -10.02 2.68 7.59
N ILE A 5 -10.25 1.37 7.53
CA ILE A 5 -9.19 0.39 7.34
C ILE A 5 -8.95 0.15 5.85
N VAL A 6 -7.69 0.15 5.44
CA VAL A 6 -7.26 -0.22 4.08
C VAL A 6 -6.39 -1.45 4.15
N PHE A 7 -6.77 -2.50 3.43
CA PHE A 7 -5.96 -3.71 3.27
C PHE A 7 -5.35 -3.75 1.87
N SER A 8 -4.03 -3.80 1.79
CA SER A 8 -3.26 -3.85 0.54
C SER A 8 -2.43 -5.12 0.45
N GLY A 9 -2.71 -5.95 -0.55
CA GLY A 9 -1.92 -7.15 -0.87
C GLY A 9 -0.78 -6.81 -1.84
N ALA A 10 0.45 -7.22 -1.53
CA ALA A 10 1.61 -7.10 -2.39
C ALA A 10 2.14 -8.50 -2.74
N GLN A 11 2.18 -8.81 -4.04
CA GLN A 11 2.69 -10.09 -4.51
C GLN A 11 4.22 -10.17 -4.32
N PRO A 12 4.78 -11.28 -3.78
CA PRO A 12 6.21 -11.49 -3.71
C PRO A 12 6.76 -11.95 -5.08
N SER A 13 6.58 -11.11 -6.11
CA SER A 13 6.92 -11.41 -7.51
C SER A 13 8.36 -11.02 -7.92
N GLY A 14 9.22 -10.68 -6.95
CA GLY A 14 10.59 -10.26 -7.19
C GLY A 14 10.76 -8.75 -7.10
N GLU A 15 11.37 -8.13 -8.11
CA GLU A 15 11.70 -6.71 -8.09
C GLU A 15 10.51 -5.82 -8.47
N LEU A 16 10.32 -4.75 -7.71
CA LEU A 16 9.32 -3.73 -8.01
C LEU A 16 9.88 -2.76 -9.06
N SER A 17 9.08 -2.47 -10.08
CA SER A 17 9.41 -1.46 -11.08
C SER A 17 9.04 -0.05 -10.61
N ILE A 18 9.55 0.96 -11.31
CA ILE A 18 9.14 2.37 -11.11
C ILE A 18 7.63 2.56 -11.31
N GLY A 19 6.99 1.76 -12.17
CA GLY A 19 5.55 1.78 -12.37
C GLY A 19 4.79 1.33 -11.11
N ASN A 20 5.29 0.30 -10.41
CA ASN A 20 4.71 -0.13 -9.14
C ASN A 20 4.86 0.95 -8.07
N TYR A 21 6.00 1.63 -8.04
CA TYR A 21 6.22 2.73 -7.11
C TYR A 21 5.25 3.89 -7.35
N MET A 22 5.15 4.37 -8.60
CA MET A 22 4.29 5.48 -8.95
C MET A 22 2.79 5.14 -8.84
N GLY A 23 2.41 3.90 -9.17
CA GLY A 23 1.02 3.45 -9.21
C GLY A 23 0.45 2.98 -7.88
N ALA A 24 1.28 2.44 -6.98
CA ALA A 24 0.82 1.87 -5.71
C ALA A 24 1.60 2.42 -4.52
N LEU A 25 2.91 2.16 -4.43
CA LEU A 25 3.65 2.39 -3.18
C LEU A 25 3.64 3.87 -2.76
N ARG A 26 3.79 4.80 -3.70
CA ARG A 26 3.73 6.24 -3.40
C ARG A 26 2.38 6.64 -2.80
N GLN A 27 1.29 6.09 -3.33
CA GLN A 27 -0.05 6.36 -2.81
C GLN A 27 -0.27 5.69 -1.45
N TRP A 28 0.23 4.46 -1.27
CA TRP A 28 0.18 3.75 0.00
C TRP A 28 0.83 4.54 1.13
N VAL A 29 1.97 5.19 0.89
CA VAL A 29 2.62 6.06 1.89
C VAL A 29 1.71 7.22 2.28
N HIS A 30 1.12 7.91 1.30
CA HIS A 30 0.21 9.03 1.56
C HIS A 30 -1.04 8.60 2.36
N MET A 31 -1.56 7.41 2.09
CA MET A 31 -2.73 6.88 2.76
C MET A 31 -2.54 6.58 4.25
N GLN A 32 -1.31 6.45 4.75
CA GLN A 32 -1.05 6.20 6.18
C GLN A 32 -1.52 7.34 7.09
N ASP A 33 -1.58 8.56 6.55
CA ASP A 33 -2.05 9.72 7.30
C ASP A 33 -3.57 9.67 7.52
N GLU A 34 -4.32 9.14 6.55
CA GLU A 34 -5.79 9.17 6.51
C GLU A 34 -6.46 7.84 6.92
N TYR A 35 -5.76 6.71 6.78
CA TYR A 35 -6.29 5.36 6.95
C TYR A 35 -5.48 4.52 7.94
N ASP A 36 -6.13 3.52 8.52
CA ASP A 36 -5.44 2.43 9.24
C ASP A 36 -5.03 1.36 8.21
N CYS A 37 -3.79 1.44 7.75
CA CYS A 37 -3.28 0.59 6.66
C CYS A 37 -2.75 -0.76 7.16
N VAL A 38 -3.19 -1.84 6.50
CA VAL A 38 -2.66 -3.20 6.65
C VAL A 38 -2.05 -3.62 5.32
N TYR A 39 -0.76 -3.95 5.32
CA TYR A 39 -0.05 -4.44 4.15
C TYR A 39 0.23 -5.94 4.33
N CYS A 40 -0.19 -6.75 3.37
CA CYS A 40 -0.03 -8.20 3.39
C CYS A 40 0.79 -8.65 2.19
N ILE A 41 1.78 -9.51 2.40
CA ILE A 41 2.51 -10.14 1.31
C ILE A 41 1.78 -11.44 0.94
N VAL A 42 1.30 -11.54 -0.31
CA VAL A 42 0.40 -12.63 -0.75
C VAL A 42 0.81 -13.29 -2.05
#